data_AF-A0A8X7QD93-F1
#
_entry.id   AF-A0A8X7QD93-F1
#
_cell.length_a   1.000
_cell.length_b   1.000
_cell.length_c   1.000
_cell.angle_alpha   90.00
_cell.angle_beta   90.00
_cell.angle_gamma   90.00
#
_symmetry.space_group_name_H-M   'P 1'
#
loop_
_entity.id
_entity.type
_entity.pdbx_description
1 polymer ?
#
loop_
_entity_poly.entity_id
_entity_poly.type
_entity_poly.pdbx_seq_one_letter_code
_entity_poly.pdbx_strand_id
1 'polypeptide(L)'
;MLSGVGPSAQLQAQNITVVMDQPHVGQGMHDNPMNAVFIPSPVPVEVSLIEVVGITSEGTYVEAAGGENFGGGGGSGPLETTMQCFLQRQLY
;
A
#
# COMPACT_ATOMS: atom_id res chain seq x y z
N MET A 1 21.08 15.71 -0.03
CA MET A 1 20.12 15.90 -1.14
C MET A 1 19.89 17.39 -1.36
N LEU A 2 18.81 17.87 -1.98
CA LEU A 2 18.79 19.18 -2.67
C LEU A 2 19.30 20.40 -1.87
N SER A 3 19.18 20.41 -0.54
CA SER A 3 19.77 21.43 0.34
C SER A 3 21.26 21.25 0.66
N GLY A 4 21.96 20.30 0.01
CA GLY A 4 23.37 19.98 0.25
C GLY A 4 23.66 19.01 1.42
N VAL A 5 22.65 18.42 2.07
CA VAL A 5 22.81 17.50 3.23
C VAL A 5 22.51 16.05 2.84
N GLY A 6 23.50 15.16 2.79
CA GLY A 6 23.35 13.76 2.39
C GLY A 6 24.67 13.10 1.95
N PRO A 7 24.66 11.92 1.32
CA PRO A 7 25.90 11.23 0.93
C PRO A 7 26.73 12.09 -0.04
N SER A 8 27.95 12.45 0.36
CA SER A 8 28.83 13.38 -0.39
C SER A 8 29.05 12.95 -1.85
N ALA A 9 29.34 11.67 -2.09
CA ALA A 9 29.55 11.14 -3.44
C ALA A 9 28.31 11.31 -4.34
N GLN A 10 27.12 11.06 -3.80
CA GLN A 10 25.86 11.20 -4.54
C GLN A 10 25.54 12.68 -4.83
N LEU A 11 25.82 13.58 -3.88
CA LEU A 11 25.61 15.01 -4.06
C LEU A 11 26.56 15.61 -5.11
N GLN A 12 27.83 15.26 -5.04
CA GLN A 12 28.85 15.71 -6.00
C GLN A 12 28.55 15.22 -7.41
N ALA A 13 28.09 13.96 -7.57
CA ALA A 13 27.68 13.42 -8.87
C ALA A 13 26.52 14.19 -9.53
N GLN A 14 25.73 14.93 -8.74
CA GLN A 14 24.60 15.74 -9.20
C GLN A 14 24.92 17.26 -9.21
N ASN A 15 26.20 17.64 -9.11
CA ASN A 15 26.65 19.04 -9.02
C ASN A 15 25.99 19.85 -7.88
N ILE A 16 25.59 19.19 -6.79
CA ILE A 16 25.03 19.83 -5.60
C ILE A 16 26.18 20.15 -4.65
N THR A 17 26.28 21.43 -4.22
CA THR A 17 27.23 21.83 -3.19
C THR A 17 26.98 21.04 -1.91
N VAL A 18 28.00 20.34 -1.41
CA VAL A 18 27.92 19.59 -0.16
C VAL A 18 27.99 20.57 0.99
N VAL A 19 26.89 20.70 1.73
CA VAL A 19 26.79 21.46 2.98
C VAL A 19 27.17 20.57 4.16
N MET A 20 26.72 19.32 4.16
CA MET A 20 27.03 18.34 5.21
C MET A 20 27.00 16.93 4.63
N ASP A 21 28.07 16.16 4.84
CA ASP A 21 28.09 14.75 4.48
C ASP A 21 27.30 13.93 5.52
N GLN A 22 26.23 13.29 5.06
CA GLN A 22 25.33 12.48 5.88
C GLN A 22 24.95 11.20 5.13
N PRO A 23 25.69 10.10 5.32
CA PRO A 23 25.57 8.90 4.47
C PRO A 23 24.24 8.17 4.60
N HIS A 24 23.50 8.37 5.69
CA HIS A 24 22.22 7.70 5.95
C HIS A 24 21.00 8.46 5.40
N VAL A 25 21.17 9.68 4.89
CA VAL A 25 20.06 10.47 4.32
C VAL A 25 19.53 9.77 3.07
N GLY A 26 18.24 9.43 3.08
CA GLY A 26 17.58 8.67 2.00
C GLY A 26 17.78 7.16 2.08
N GLN A 27 18.46 6.65 3.11
CA GLN A 27 18.61 5.21 3.37
C GLN A 27 17.57 4.73 4.37
N GLY A 28 17.39 3.39 4.47
CA GLY A 28 16.44 2.78 5.40
C GLY A 28 14.97 3.02 5.05
N MET A 29 14.68 3.31 3.78
CA MET A 29 13.29 3.37 3.30
C MET A 29 12.75 1.94 3.17
N HIS A 30 11.63 1.69 3.83
CA HIS A 30 10.88 0.44 3.74
C HIS A 30 9.45 0.75 3.33
N ASP A 31 8.88 -0.13 2.52
CA ASP A 31 7.47 -0.11 2.12
C ASP A 31 6.89 -1.50 2.36
N ASN A 32 5.77 -1.55 3.08
CA ASN A 32 5.18 -2.80 3.54
C ASN A 32 4.39 -3.41 2.37
N PRO A 33 4.81 -4.59 1.83
CA PRO A 33 4.15 -5.18 0.68
C PRO A 33 2.70 -5.49 1.00
N MET A 34 1.83 -5.33 -0.01
CA MET A 34 0.40 -5.57 0.09
C MET A 34 0.00 -6.62 -0.95
N ASN A 35 -0.60 -7.71 -0.48
CA ASN A 35 -1.23 -8.71 -1.34
C ASN A 35 -2.75 -8.62 -1.19
N ALA A 36 -3.49 -8.73 -2.28
CA ALA A 36 -4.94 -8.64 -2.29
C ALA A 36 -5.57 -9.95 -2.76
N VAL A 37 -6.62 -10.39 -2.06
CA VAL A 37 -7.50 -11.48 -2.50
C VAL A 37 -8.91 -10.95 -2.67
N PHE A 38 -9.52 -11.21 -3.83
CA PHE A 38 -10.88 -10.80 -4.16
C PHE A 38 -11.78 -12.02 -4.27
N ILE A 39 -12.87 -12.02 -3.51
CA ILE A 39 -13.84 -13.12 -3.49
C ILE A 39 -15.18 -12.58 -4.01
N PRO A 40 -15.68 -13.05 -5.16
CA PRO A 40 -17.00 -12.67 -5.65
C PRO A 40 -18.09 -13.22 -4.73
N SER A 41 -19.05 -12.38 -4.36
CA SER A 41 -20.19 -12.80 -3.56
C SER A 41 -21.38 -13.20 -4.44
N PRO A 42 -22.07 -14.33 -4.14
CA PRO A 42 -23.30 -14.72 -4.84
C PRO A 42 -24.50 -13.83 -4.50
N VAL A 43 -24.39 -12.98 -3.48
CA VAL A 43 -25.39 -12.00 -3.06
C VAL A 43 -24.73 -10.62 -2.93
N PRO A 44 -25.46 -9.51 -3.13
CA PRO A 44 -24.91 -8.18 -2.93
C PRO A 44 -24.34 -7.99 -1.52
N VAL A 45 -23.12 -7.47 -1.43
CA VAL A 45 -22.41 -7.07 -0.21
C VAL A 45 -22.39 -5.55 -0.16
N GLU A 46 -22.64 -4.99 1.01
CA GLU A 46 -22.57 -3.56 1.23
C GLU A 46 -21.17 -3.00 0.99
N VAL A 47 -21.09 -1.78 0.45
CA VAL A 47 -19.81 -1.07 0.29
C VAL A 47 -19.35 -0.59 1.65
N SER A 48 -18.18 -1.02 2.07
CA SER A 48 -17.55 -0.59 3.32
C SER A 48 -16.08 -0.31 3.12
N LEU A 49 -15.57 0.65 3.90
CA LEU A 49 -14.13 0.84 4.04
C LEU A 49 -13.54 -0.31 4.90
N ILE A 50 -12.24 -0.24 5.16
CA ILE A 50 -11.61 -1.17 6.09
C ILE A 50 -12.15 -0.91 7.50
N GLU A 51 -12.91 -1.87 8.01
CA GLU A 51 -13.50 -1.81 9.35
C GLU A 51 -12.94 -2.89 10.27
N VAL A 52 -12.51 -4.02 9.70
CA VAL A 52 -12.02 -5.18 10.45
C VAL A 52 -10.61 -5.52 10.02
N VAL A 53 -9.75 -5.74 11.01
CA VAL A 53 -8.35 -6.16 10.81
C VAL A 53 -8.08 -7.42 11.62
N GLY A 54 -7.58 -8.46 10.96
CA GLY A 54 -7.05 -9.66 11.60
C GLY A 54 -5.53 -9.57 11.74
N ILE A 55 -5.04 -9.45 12.97
CA ILE A 55 -3.60 -9.41 13.27
C ILE A 55 -3.09 -10.84 13.51
N THR A 56 -2.04 -11.23 12.79
CA THR A 56 -1.41 -12.55 12.94
C THR A 56 -0.17 -12.47 13.84
N SER A 57 0.21 -13.60 14.43
CA SER A 57 1.45 -13.70 15.22
C SER A 57 2.72 -13.66 14.38
N GLU A 58 2.62 -13.81 13.06
CA GLU A 58 3.75 -13.76 12.12
C GLU A 58 4.13 -12.33 11.70
N GLY A 59 3.55 -11.32 12.35
CA GLY A 59 3.82 -9.92 12.01
C GLY A 59 3.17 -9.51 10.69
N THR A 60 2.04 -10.12 10.31
CA THR A 60 1.21 -9.63 9.21
C THR A 60 -0.21 -9.35 9.68
N TYR A 61 -0.93 -8.51 8.96
CA TYR A 61 -2.34 -8.23 9.21
C TYR A 61 -3.13 -8.32 7.92
N VAL A 62 -4.40 -8.70 8.05
CA VAL A 62 -5.37 -8.79 6.96
C VAL A 62 -6.48 -7.77 7.20
N GLU A 63 -6.64 -6.83 6.29
CA GLU A 63 -7.71 -5.82 6.28
C GLU A 63 -8.87 -6.31 5.42
N ALA A 64 -10.12 -6.14 5.87
CA ALA A 64 -11.30 -6.54 5.10
C ALA A 64 -12.11 -5.31 4.65
N ALA A 65 -12.45 -5.25 3.37
CA ALA A 65 -13.35 -4.26 2.78
C ALA A 65 -14.44 -4.94 1.94
N GLY A 66 -15.64 -4.36 1.93
CA GLY A 66 -16.84 -4.92 1.30
C GLY A 66 -17.32 -4.11 0.11
N GLY A 67 -18.08 -4.76 -0.78
CA GLY A 67 -18.81 -4.10 -1.88
C GLY A 67 -17.92 -3.50 -2.96
N GLU A 68 -16.64 -3.89 -3.00
CA GLU A 68 -15.66 -3.31 -3.92
C GLU A 68 -15.88 -3.80 -5.36
N ASN A 69 -15.78 -2.87 -6.33
CA ASN A 69 -15.92 -3.13 -7.77
C ASN A 69 -14.60 -2.82 -8.51
N PHE A 70 -13.57 -3.65 -8.34
CA PHE A 70 -12.24 -3.42 -8.95
C PHE A 70 -12.15 -3.75 -10.45
N GLY A 71 -13.17 -4.39 -11.04
CA GLY A 71 -13.29 -4.55 -12.49
C GLY A 71 -14.05 -3.36 -13.05
N GLY A 72 -13.36 -2.39 -13.67
CA GLY A 72 -13.92 -1.13 -14.19
C GLY A 72 -14.96 -1.25 -15.32
N GLY A 73 -16.02 -2.05 -15.14
CA GLY A 73 -17.19 -2.12 -16.00
C GLY A 73 -18.39 -1.55 -15.26
N GLY A 74 -18.76 -0.31 -15.58
CA GLY A 74 -20.03 0.29 -15.18
C GLY A 74 -21.20 -0.44 -15.88
N GLY A 75 -21.51 -1.65 -15.42
CA GLY A 75 -22.61 -2.45 -15.89
C GLY A 75 -23.79 -2.34 -14.93
N SER A 76 -24.69 -1.41 -15.22
CA SER A 76 -25.98 -1.22 -14.54
C SER A 76 -26.96 -2.38 -14.79
N GLY A 77 -26.60 -3.58 -14.33
CA GLY A 77 -27.40 -4.81 -14.45
C GLY A 77 -27.82 -5.35 -13.09
N PRO A 78 -28.95 -6.06 -12.98
CA PRO A 78 -29.54 -6.50 -11.70
C PRO A 78 -28.76 -7.61 -10.96
N LEU A 79 -27.52 -7.89 -11.37
CA LEU A 79 -26.61 -8.91 -10.85
C LEU A 79 -25.19 -8.30 -10.71
N GLU A 80 -25.05 -7.17 -10.02
CA GLU A 80 -23.73 -6.64 -9.65
C GLU A 80 -23.08 -7.64 -8.68
N THR A 81 -22.05 -8.35 -9.17
CA THR A 81 -21.25 -9.26 -8.35
C THR A 81 -20.32 -8.41 -7.49
N THR A 82 -20.82 -7.94 -6.36
CA THR A 82 -20.00 -7.26 -5.33
C THR A 82 -18.94 -8.23 -4.83
N MET A 83 -17.71 -7.75 -4.64
CA MET A 83 -16.60 -8.55 -4.14
C MET A 83 -16.27 -8.21 -2.68
N GLN A 84 -15.79 -9.21 -1.95
CA GLN A 84 -15.07 -9.01 -0.70
C GLN A 84 -13.58 -8.93 -1.01
N CYS A 85 -12.91 -7.92 -0.46
CA CYS A 85 -11.48 -7.68 -0.63
C CYS A 85 -10.75 -7.94 0.69
N PHE A 86 -9.65 -8.71 0.62
CA PHE A 86 -8.76 -8.99 1.74
C PHE A 86 -7.34 -8.50 1.47
N LEU A 87 -6.98 -7.47 2.23
CA LEU A 87 -5.73 -6.71 2.35
C LEU A 87 -4.61 -7.34 3.18
N GLN A 88 -3.73 -8.22 2.69
CA GLN A 88 -2.61 -8.71 3.53
C GLN A 88 -1.39 -7.78 3.48
N ARG A 89 -0.94 -7.28 4.64
CA ARG A 89 0.21 -6.38 4.81
C ARG A 89 1.12 -6.81 5.98
N GLN A 90 2.38 -6.37 5.98
CA GLN A 90 3.33 -6.57 7.10
C GLN A 90 3.08 -5.56 8.23
N LEU A 91 3.05 -6.02 9.48
CA LEU A 91 3.20 -5.23 10.70
C LEU A 91 4.69 -4.96 10.92
N TYR A 92 5.16 -3.85 10.35
CA TYR A 92 6.54 -3.35 10.41
C TYR A 92 7.54 -4.13 9.54
#